data_AF-A0A8B8F9Z2-F1
#
_entry.id   AF-A0A8B8F9Z2-F1
#
_cell.length_a   1.000
_cell.length_b   1.000
_cell.length_c   1.000
_cell.angle_alpha   90.00
_cell.angle_beta   90.00
_cell.angle_gamma   90.00
#
_symmetry.space_group_name_H-M   'P 1'
#
loop_
_entity.id
_entity.type
_entity.pdbx_description
1 polymer ?
#
loop_
_entity_poly.entity_id
_entity_poly.type
_entity_poly.pdbx_seq_one_letter_code
_entity_poly.pdbx_strand_id
1 'polypeptide(L)'
;MTPNLNQELNQSHTAEYIGRILVNTLADWGLKKTNVVAVVTDSGANIKKAIIDQYTADKHVPCVAHTMYLVVVKGIEKTQEIDKETKVKSGGVPVLVSKVRE
;
A
#
# COMPACT_ATOMS: atom_id res chain seq x y z
N MET A 1 -21.19 -23.33 -0.17
CA MET A 1 -21.07 -22.14 0.70
C MET A 1 -20.76 -20.98 -0.23
N THR A 2 -21.61 -19.96 -0.32
CA THR A 2 -21.33 -18.79 -1.17
C THR A 2 -20.26 -17.94 -0.49
N PRO A 3 -19.11 -17.66 -1.13
CA PRO A 3 -18.09 -16.83 -0.52
C PRO A 3 -18.62 -15.41 -0.30
N ASN A 4 -18.45 -14.89 0.91
CA ASN A 4 -18.77 -13.50 1.20
C ASN A 4 -17.74 -12.61 0.48
N LEU A 5 -18.19 -11.89 -0.54
CA LEU A 5 -17.34 -11.06 -1.39
C LEU A 5 -16.95 -9.71 -0.74
N ASN A 6 -17.59 -9.31 0.36
CA ASN A 6 -17.40 -8.01 1.02
C ASN A 6 -17.18 -8.16 2.52
N GLN A 7 -16.11 -8.85 2.91
CA GLN A 7 -15.71 -8.89 4.31
C GLN A 7 -14.89 -7.65 4.67
N GLU A 8 -15.46 -6.77 5.49
CA GLU A 8 -14.71 -5.67 6.10
C GLU A 8 -13.77 -6.18 7.21
N LEU A 9 -12.62 -5.52 7.34
CA LEU A 9 -11.64 -5.77 8.40
C LEU A 9 -12.01 -4.96 9.65
N ASN A 10 -12.10 -5.62 10.81
CA ASN A 10 -12.59 -5.00 12.04
C ASN A 10 -11.56 -4.96 13.19
N GLN A 11 -10.33 -5.40 12.93
CA GLN A 11 -9.23 -5.35 13.89
C GLN A 11 -8.11 -4.44 13.38
N SER A 12 -7.16 -4.12 14.26
CA SER A 12 -5.92 -3.47 13.86
C SER A 12 -5.26 -4.21 12.70
N HIS A 13 -4.93 -3.47 11.64
CA HIS A 13 -4.33 -3.98 10.41
C HIS A 13 -2.86 -4.37 10.59
N THR A 14 -2.59 -5.27 11.54
CA THR A 14 -1.28 -5.88 11.76
C THR A 14 -0.95 -6.84 10.62
N ALA A 15 0.34 -7.13 10.44
CA ALA A 15 0.78 -8.10 9.44
C ALA A 15 0.16 -9.49 9.65
N GLU A 16 0.07 -9.93 10.91
CA GLU A 16 -0.53 -11.21 11.28
C GLU A 16 -2.02 -11.27 10.89
N TYR A 17 -2.79 -10.24 11.25
CA TYR A 17 -4.23 -10.22 10.99
C TYR A 17 -4.51 -10.19 9.48
N ILE A 18 -3.84 -9.30 8.74
CA ILE A 18 -3.97 -9.20 7.28
C ILE A 18 -3.61 -10.52 6.61
N GLY A 19 -2.49 -11.13 7.00
CA GLY A 19 -2.01 -12.38 6.43
C GLY A 19 -2.99 -13.54 6.64
N ARG A 20 -3.56 -13.63 7.86
CA ARG A 20 -4.60 -14.62 8.19
C ARG A 20 -5.85 -14.43 7.35
N ILE A 21 -6.37 -13.20 7.24
CA ILE A 21 -7.56 -12.93 6.43
C ILE A 21 -7.31 -13.29 4.96
N LEU A 22 -6.19 -12.87 4.39
CA LEU A 22 -5.84 -13.19 3.00
C LEU A 22 -5.85 -14.69 2.71
N VAL A 23 -5.22 -15.50 3.58
CA VAL A 23 -5.15 -16.95 3.38
C VAL A 23 -6.52 -17.61 3.58
N ASN A 24 -7.31 -17.15 4.55
CA ASN A 24 -8.66 -17.65 4.76
C ASN A 24 -9.57 -17.33 3.58
N THR A 25 -9.50 -16.11 3.03
CA THR A 25 -10.25 -15.73 1.83
C THR A 25 -9.92 -16.64 0.64
N LEU A 26 -8.64 -16.96 0.41
CA LEU A 26 -8.26 -17.92 -0.62
C LEU A 26 -8.84 -19.31 -0.35
N ALA A 27 -8.79 -19.79 0.89
CA ALA A 27 -9.34 -21.08 1.28
C ALA A 27 -10.87 -21.14 1.08
N ASP A 28 -11.59 -20.07 1.41
CA ASP A 28 -13.03 -19.93 1.20
C ASP A 28 -13.41 -19.94 -0.29
N TRP A 29 -12.49 -19.48 -1.15
CA TRP A 29 -12.62 -19.58 -2.61
C TRP A 29 -12.17 -20.94 -3.16
N GLY A 30 -11.75 -21.88 -2.31
CA GLY A 30 -11.22 -23.18 -2.71
C GLY A 30 -9.83 -23.12 -3.35
N LEU A 31 -9.11 -22.01 -3.18
CA LEU A 31 -7.78 -21.79 -3.73
C LEU A 31 -6.71 -22.15 -2.68
N LYS A 32 -5.75 -22.99 -3.10
CA LYS A 32 -4.59 -23.27 -2.26
C LYS A 32 -3.63 -22.09 -2.34
N LYS A 33 -3.19 -21.63 -1.17
CA LYS A 33 -2.14 -20.62 -1.03
C LYS A 33 -0.87 -20.92 -1.85
N THR A 34 -0.53 -22.20 -2.00
CA THR A 34 0.62 -22.66 -2.81
C THR A 34 0.50 -22.34 -4.30
N ASN A 35 -0.71 -22.08 -4.80
CA ASN A 35 -0.95 -21.74 -6.20
C ASN A 35 -0.70 -20.24 -6.48
N VAL A 36 -0.49 -19.43 -5.43
CA VAL A 36 -0.22 -17.99 -5.59
C VAL A 36 1.20 -17.80 -6.13
N VAL A 37 1.26 -17.21 -7.33
CA VAL A 37 2.53 -16.95 -8.01
C VAL A 37 3.17 -15.63 -7.59
N ALA A 38 2.36 -14.60 -7.31
CA ALA A 38 2.78 -13.28 -6.88
C ALA A 38 1.61 -12.56 -6.19
N VAL A 39 1.94 -11.59 -5.33
CA VAL A 39 0.99 -10.68 -4.68
C VAL A 39 1.45 -9.25 -4.90
N VAL A 40 0.64 -8.44 -5.60
CA VAL A 40 0.94 -7.04 -5.90
C VAL A 40 0.31 -6.14 -4.84
N THR A 41 1.09 -5.33 -4.13
CA THR A 41 0.58 -4.42 -3.07
C THR A 41 1.26 -3.06 -3.11
N ASP A 42 0.69 -2.06 -2.43
CA ASP A 42 1.28 -0.72 -2.28
C ASP A 42 2.62 -0.70 -1.50
N SER A 43 3.05 -1.86 -0.97
CA SER A 43 4.26 -2.03 -0.16
C SER A 43 4.21 -1.35 1.21
N GLY A 44 3.02 -1.02 1.73
CA GLY A 44 2.84 -0.63 3.12
C GLY A 44 3.45 -1.66 4.09
N ALA A 45 4.03 -1.20 5.19
CA ALA A 45 4.86 -2.05 6.06
C ALA A 45 4.14 -3.34 6.52
N ASN A 46 2.89 -3.21 6.97
CA ASN A 46 2.13 -4.36 7.49
C ASN A 46 1.71 -5.33 6.39
N ILE A 47 1.20 -4.83 5.25
CA ILE A 47 0.81 -5.71 4.12
C ILE A 47 2.04 -6.40 3.53
N LYS A 48 3.16 -5.70 3.37
CA LYS A 48 4.42 -6.28 2.90
C LYS A 48 4.90 -7.40 3.83
N LYS A 49 4.91 -7.13 5.15
CA LYS A 49 5.27 -8.15 6.13
C LYS A 49 4.30 -9.33 6.11
N ALA A 50 3.00 -9.08 5.98
CA ALA A 50 1.99 -10.14 5.86
C ALA A 50 2.28 -11.07 4.66
N ILE A 51 2.64 -10.52 3.50
CA ILE A 51 2.98 -11.33 2.32
C ILE A 51 4.27 -12.12 2.55
N ILE A 52 5.29 -11.52 3.17
CA ILE A 52 6.55 -12.22 3.47
C ILE A 52 6.32 -13.36 4.48
N ASP A 53 5.58 -13.10 5.56
CA ASP A 53 5.30 -14.08 6.61
C ASP A 53 4.44 -15.24 6.10
N GLN A 54 3.46 -14.95 5.23
CA GLN A 54 2.59 -15.97 4.69
C GLN A 54 3.25 -16.72 3.53
N TYR A 55 3.90 -16.03 2.62
CA TYR A 55 4.51 -16.64 1.45
C TYR A 55 6.02 -16.61 1.62
N THR A 56 6.69 -15.75 0.87
CA THR A 56 8.13 -15.52 0.86
C THR A 56 8.38 -14.14 0.23
N ALA A 57 9.59 -13.60 0.38
CA ALA A 57 9.92 -12.28 -0.15
C ALA A 57 9.82 -12.18 -1.69
N ASP A 58 10.12 -13.26 -2.43
CA ASP A 58 10.01 -13.31 -3.89
C ASP A 58 8.58 -13.24 -4.41
N LYS A 59 7.58 -13.51 -3.56
CA LYS A 59 6.17 -13.44 -3.91
C LYS A 59 5.59 -12.04 -3.79
N HIS A 60 6.27 -11.12 -3.09
CA HIS A 60 5.82 -9.74 -2.97
C HIS A 60 6.29 -8.91 -4.17
N VAL A 61 5.33 -8.30 -4.87
CA VAL A 61 5.60 -7.39 -5.99
C VAL A 61 5.06 -6.00 -5.63
N PRO A 62 5.88 -4.93 -5.70
CA PRO A 62 5.37 -3.59 -5.48
C PRO A 62 4.44 -3.16 -6.62
N CYS A 63 3.34 -2.49 -6.27
CA CYS A 63 2.41 -1.92 -7.23
C CYS A 63 3.07 -0.78 -8.01
N VAL A 64 3.21 -0.95 -9.33
CA VAL A 64 3.86 0.03 -10.23
C VAL A 64 3.17 1.39 -10.14
N ALA A 65 1.84 1.44 -10.15
CA ALA A 65 1.10 2.70 -10.05
C ALA A 65 1.39 3.44 -8.75
N HIS A 66 1.45 2.71 -7.63
CA HIS A 66 1.78 3.30 -6.33
C HIS A 66 3.24 3.76 -6.29
N THR A 67 4.18 2.97 -6.84
CA THR A 67 5.58 3.36 -6.94
C THR A 67 5.76 4.62 -7.79
N MET A 68 5.11 4.72 -8.94
CA MET A 68 5.15 5.91 -9.80
C MET A 68 4.60 7.14 -9.08
N TYR A 69 3.44 7.00 -8.42
CA TYR A 69 2.87 8.06 -7.59
C TYR A 69 3.85 8.53 -6.52
N LEU A 70 4.47 7.60 -5.78
CA LEU A 70 5.47 7.93 -4.75
C LEU A 70 6.70 8.64 -5.33
N VAL A 71 7.18 8.25 -6.51
CA VAL A 71 8.30 8.93 -7.19
C VAL A 71 7.94 10.38 -7.49
N VAL A 72 6.76 10.61 -8.07
CA VAL A 72 6.29 11.96 -8.43
C VAL A 72 6.11 12.81 -7.16
N VAL A 73 5.35 12.32 -6.18
CA VAL A 73 5.08 13.05 -4.93
C VAL A 73 6.37 13.36 -4.19
N LYS A 74 7.23 12.38 -3.94
CA LYS A 74 8.49 12.60 -3.22
C LYS A 74 9.47 13.46 -4.00
N GLY A 75 9.48 13.35 -5.33
CA GLY A 75 10.29 14.21 -6.19
C GLY A 75 9.90 15.67 -6.05
N ILE A 76 8.60 15.94 -6.08
CA ILE A 76 8.05 17.29 -5.90
C ILE A 76 8.24 17.77 -4.46
N GLU A 77 8.05 16.94 -3.44
CA GLU A 77 8.27 17.32 -2.04
C GLU A 77 9.70 17.82 -1.79
N LYS A 78 10.69 17.28 -2.51
CA LYS A 78 12.08 17.78 -2.44
C LYS A 78 12.28 19.19 -2.98
N THR A 79 11.31 19.72 -3.72
CA THR A 79 11.31 21.12 -4.18
C THR A 79 10.58 22.05 -3.19
N GLN A 80 10.15 21.54 -2.02
CA GLN A 80 9.56 22.37 -0.98
C GLN A 80 10.66 23.20 -0.32
N GLU A 81 10.46 24.51 -0.30
CA GLU A 81 11.31 25.44 0.41
C GLU A 81 10.68 25.78 1.77
N ILE A 82 11.52 25.97 2.78
CA ILE A 82 11.10 26.36 4.12
C ILE A 82 11.80 27.67 4.44
N ASP A 83 11.01 28.72 4.60
CA ASP A 83 11.53 30.01 5.03
C ASP A 83 12.13 29.89 6.44
N LYS A 84 13.36 30.37 6.62
CA LYS A 84 14.13 30.11 7.84
C LYS A 84 13.58 30.86 9.06
N GLU A 85 12.98 32.03 8.84
CA GLU A 85 12.45 32.91 9.89
C GLU A 85 11.00 32.57 10.21
N THR A 86 10.15 32.55 9.19
CA THR A 86 8.70 32.38 9.32
C THR A 86 8.27 30.91 9.37
N LYS A 87 9.14 29.97 9.00
CA LYS A 87 8.86 28.52 8.85
C LYS A 87 7.74 28.21 7.84
N VAL A 88 7.35 29.18 7.02
CA VAL A 88 6.35 29.00 5.97
C VAL A 88 6.94 28.08 4.90
N LYS A 89 6.13 27.11 4.47
CA LYS A 89 6.45 26.19 3.39
C LYS A 89 5.96 26.77 2.07
N SER A 90 6.86 26.92 1.10
CA SER A 90 6.53 27.30 -0.28
C SER A 90 6.90 26.17 -1.24
N GLY A 91 6.27 26.14 -2.42
CA GLY A 91 6.45 25.08 -3.40
C GLY A 91 5.96 23.69 -2.93
N GLY A 92 6.49 22.64 -3.55
CA GLY A 92 6.13 21.26 -3.26
C GLY A 92 4.72 20.84 -3.71
N VAL A 93 4.30 19.66 -3.24
CA VAL A 93 3.04 19.01 -3.67
C VAL A 93 1.80 19.87 -3.38
N PRO A 94 1.65 20.51 -2.21
CA PRO A 94 0.45 21.31 -1.91
C PRO A 94 0.24 22.47 -2.89
N VAL A 95 1.31 23.16 -3.29
CA VAL A 95 1.25 24.31 -4.22
C VAL A 95 0.95 23.87 -5.65
N LEU A 96 1.45 22.70 -6.09
CA LEU A 96 1.10 22.17 -7.40
C LEU A 96 -0.35 21.68 -7.44
N VAL A 97 -0.79 20.96 -6.41
CA VAL A 97 -2.18 20.49 -6.31
C VAL A 97 -3.16 21.66 -6.30
N SER A 98 -2.84 22.78 -5.64
CA SER A 98 -3.68 23.98 -5.66
C SER A 98 -3.74 24.67 -7.02
N LYS A 99 -2.73 24.50 -7.89
CA LYS A 99 -2.69 25.05 -9.24
C LYS A 99 -3.37 24.18 -10.30
N VAL A 100 -3.56 22.89 -10.01
CA VAL A 100 -4.10 21.90 -10.97
C VAL A 100 -5.56 21.55 -10.70
N ARG A 101 -6.04 21.72 -9.47
CA ARG A 101 -7.45 21.45 -9.08
C ARG A 101 -8.43 22.58 -9.49
N GLU A 102 -8.28 23.15 -10.68
CA GLU A 102 -9.32 24.00 -11.27
C GLU A 102 -10.68 23.27 -11.34
#